data_AF-A0A8I1L115-F1
#
_entry.id   AF-A0A8I1L115-F1
#
_cell.length_a   1.000
_cell.length_b   1.000
_cell.length_c   1.000
_cell.angle_alpha   90.00
_cell.angle_beta   90.00
_cell.angle_gamma   90.00
#
_symmetry.space_group_name_H-M   'P 1'
#
loop_
_entity.id
_entity.type
_entity.pdbx_description
1 polymer ?
#
loop_
_entity_poly.entity_id
_entity_poly.type
_entity_poly.pdbx_seq_one_letter_code
_entity_poly.pdbx_strand_id
1 'polypeptide(L)'
;MKNKDQVQAIIESLELDDENLWESRELGGDPNFVKASPVPASFHEILNKSSNMQMISIRLPKDLIADLKEIGSAQKLGYQALMREVLKRFVDAEKKIMYRELMQANEELEKKLHEAELLLKQHRKTRKTA
;
A
#
# COMPACT_ATOMS: atom_id res chain seq x y z
N MET A 1 -36.35 -6.19 21.60
CA MET A 1 -35.87 -6.17 20.20
C MET A 1 -35.99 -4.72 19.72
N LYS A 2 -34.87 -4.00 19.53
CA LYS A 2 -34.94 -2.60 19.05
C LYS A 2 -35.47 -2.61 17.60
N ASN A 3 -36.44 -1.75 17.30
CA ASN A 3 -37.10 -1.66 16.00
C ASN A 3 -36.06 -1.38 14.89
N LYS A 4 -36.22 -1.93 13.68
CA LYS A 4 -35.28 -1.76 12.56
C LYS A 4 -35.01 -0.28 12.27
N ASP A 5 -36.02 0.57 12.44
CA ASP A 5 -35.91 2.02 12.24
C ASP A 5 -34.99 2.69 13.28
N GLN A 6 -34.96 2.17 14.51
CA GLN A 6 -34.04 2.65 15.55
C GLN A 6 -32.61 2.21 15.29
N VAL A 7 -32.42 0.99 14.75
CA VAL A 7 -31.08 0.49 14.40
C VAL A 7 -30.51 1.27 13.22
N GLN A 8 -31.34 1.60 12.21
CA GLN A 8 -30.92 2.38 11.06
C GLN A 8 -30.53 3.81 11.46
N ALA A 9 -31.34 4.49 12.27
CA ALA A 9 -31.02 5.83 12.77
C ALA A 9 -29.75 5.86 13.64
N ILE A 10 -29.49 4.80 14.42
CA ILE A 10 -28.25 4.67 15.19
C ILE A 10 -27.05 4.51 14.25
N ILE A 11 -27.15 3.66 13.22
CA ILE A 11 -26.07 3.44 12.24
C ILE A 11 -25.77 4.73 11.45
N GLU A 12 -26.80 5.49 11.09
CA GLU A 12 -26.67 6.75 10.34
C GLU A 12 -26.09 7.89 11.19
N SER A 13 -26.29 7.83 12.52
CA SER A 13 -25.68 8.76 13.49
C SER A 13 -24.26 8.38 13.92
N LEU A 14 -23.84 7.15 13.67
CA LEU A 14 -22.47 6.71 13.89
C LEU A 14 -21.65 7.14 12.67
N GLU A 15 -20.73 8.09 12.85
CA GLU A 15 -19.74 8.47 11.84
C GLU A 15 -18.75 7.29 11.62
N LEU A 16 -19.22 6.22 10.97
CA LEU A 16 -18.47 4.97 10.74
C LEU A 16 -17.41 5.08 9.65
N ASP A 17 -17.36 6.21 8.95
CA ASP A 17 -16.45 6.48 7.83
C ASP A 17 -15.17 7.22 8.25
N ASP A 18 -14.99 7.55 9.54
CA ASP A 18 -13.74 8.14 10.01
C ASP A 18 -12.68 7.04 10.22
N GLU A 19 -11.72 6.95 9.28
CA GLU A 19 -10.57 6.03 9.34
C GLU A 19 -9.79 6.16 10.67
N ASN A 20 -9.76 7.36 11.27
CA ASN A 20 -9.01 7.62 12.50
C ASN A 20 -9.58 6.84 13.71
N LEU A 21 -10.88 6.55 13.73
CA LEU A 21 -11.53 5.82 14.83
C LEU A 21 -11.14 4.34 14.87
N TRP A 22 -10.69 3.78 13.74
CA TRP A 22 -10.13 2.44 13.70
C TRP A 22 -8.64 2.41 14.07
N GLU A 23 -7.88 3.43 13.66
CA GLU A 23 -6.47 3.59 14.03
C GLU A 23 -6.30 3.85 15.53
N SER A 24 -7.23 4.58 16.14
CA SER A 24 -7.28 4.82 17.59
C SER A 24 -7.75 3.61 18.41
N ARG A 25 -8.16 2.51 17.75
CA ARG A 25 -8.79 1.32 18.35
C ARG A 25 -10.12 1.56 19.07
N GLU A 26 -10.75 2.72 18.88
CA GLU A 26 -12.09 2.97 19.42
C GLU A 26 -13.14 2.05 18.78
N LEU A 27 -12.97 1.75 17.49
CA LEU A 27 -13.74 0.72 16.78
C LEU A 27 -13.00 -0.63 16.77
N GLY A 28 -13.71 -1.70 17.15
CA GLY A 28 -13.22 -3.08 17.10
C GLY A 28 -12.29 -3.52 18.26
N GLY A 29 -11.98 -2.62 19.20
CA GLY A 29 -11.18 -2.90 20.40
C GLY A 29 -11.97 -3.36 21.63
N ASP A 30 -13.30 -3.35 21.58
CA ASP A 30 -14.16 -3.69 22.73
C ASP A 30 -14.06 -5.19 23.09
N PRO A 31 -13.58 -5.53 24.31
CA PRO A 31 -13.43 -6.92 24.77
C PRO A 31 -14.71 -7.75 24.71
N ASN A 32 -15.90 -7.13 24.77
CA ASN A 32 -17.19 -7.83 24.71
C ASN A 32 -17.45 -8.46 23.34
N PHE A 33 -16.79 -7.97 22.30
CA PHE A 33 -16.90 -8.48 20.93
C PHE A 33 -15.69 -9.34 20.51
N VAL A 34 -14.72 -9.55 21.42
CA VAL A 34 -13.53 -10.36 21.15
C VAL A 34 -13.76 -11.81 21.59
N LYS A 35 -13.46 -12.76 20.69
CA LYS A 35 -13.42 -14.19 21.01
C LYS A 35 -12.04 -14.75 20.69
N ALA A 36 -11.45 -15.47 21.64
CA ALA A 36 -10.18 -16.15 21.40
C ALA A 36 -10.34 -17.16 20.26
N SER A 37 -9.45 -17.06 19.27
CA SER A 37 -9.39 -18.04 18.19
C SER A 37 -8.93 -19.39 18.76
N PRO A 38 -9.58 -20.51 18.40
CA PRO A 38 -9.10 -21.85 18.77
C PRO A 38 -7.79 -22.21 18.07
N VAL A 39 -7.33 -21.38 17.13
CA VAL A 39 -6.10 -21.57 16.37
C VAL A 39 -4.89 -21.10 17.21
N PRO A 40 -3.86 -21.94 17.39
CA PRO A 40 -2.64 -21.54 18.09
C PRO A 40 -1.97 -20.33 17.43
N ALA A 41 -1.40 -19.43 18.22
CA ALA A 41 -0.68 -18.25 17.71
C ALA A 41 0.47 -18.63 16.75
N SER A 42 1.10 -19.78 16.97
CA SER A 42 2.16 -20.34 16.12
C SER A 42 1.70 -20.73 14.71
N PHE A 43 0.39 -20.88 14.49
CA PHE A 43 -0.15 -21.23 13.17
C PHE A 43 0.10 -20.13 12.14
N HIS A 44 0.04 -18.86 12.55
CA HIS A 44 0.37 -17.72 11.67
C HIS A 44 1.83 -17.77 11.23
N GLU A 45 2.76 -18.08 12.13
CA GLU A 45 4.18 -18.20 11.79
C GLU A 45 4.46 -19.35 10.83
N ILE A 46 3.77 -20.48 11.01
CA ILE A 46 3.90 -21.65 10.14
C ILE A 46 3.42 -21.31 8.71
N LEU A 47 2.27 -20.64 8.58
CA LEU A 47 1.73 -20.22 7.28
C LEU A 47 2.62 -19.18 6.57
N ASN A 48 3.18 -18.24 7.33
CA ASN A 48 4.08 -17.23 6.77
C ASN A 48 5.41 -17.87 6.29
N LYS A 49 5.97 -18.82 7.06
CA LYS A 49 7.22 -19.51 6.71
C LYS A 49 7.11 -20.40 5.48
N SER A 50 5.96 -21.03 5.24
CA SER A 50 5.82 -21.99 4.14
C SER A 50 5.65 -21.36 2.75
N SER A 51 5.29 -20.07 2.68
CA SER A 51 4.85 -19.45 1.43
C SER A 51 5.67 -18.22 1.00
N ASN A 52 6.63 -17.76 1.80
CA ASN A 52 7.27 -16.44 1.65
C ASN A 52 6.24 -15.30 1.48
N MET A 53 5.05 -15.49 2.05
CA MET A 53 3.96 -14.52 2.03
C MET A 53 3.68 -14.13 3.48
N GLN A 54 3.43 -12.85 3.70
CA GLN A 54 2.99 -12.34 4.98
C GLN A 54 1.46 -12.24 4.96
N MET A 55 0.80 -12.88 5.92
CA MET A 55 -0.62 -12.64 6.14
C MET A 55 -0.82 -11.22 6.65
N ILE A 56 -1.62 -10.44 5.93
CA ILE A 56 -2.05 -9.10 6.31
C ILE A 56 -3.56 -9.06 6.45
N SER A 57 -4.05 -8.27 7.41
CA SER A 57 -5.47 -7.95 7.51
C SER A 57 -5.66 -6.57 6.89
N ILE A 58 -6.47 -6.49 5.84
CA ILE A 58 -6.80 -5.24 5.13
C ILE A 58 -8.31 -5.12 5.02
N ARG A 59 -8.83 -3.90 5.17
CA ARG A 59 -10.22 -3.58 4.88
C ARG A 59 -10.32 -3.08 3.44
N LEU A 60 -11.36 -3.53 2.74
CA LEU A 60 -11.67 -3.11 1.37
C LEU A 60 -13.17 -2.82 1.30
N PRO A 61 -13.60 -1.87 0.43
CA PRO A 61 -15.00 -1.66 0.15
C PRO A 61 -15.70 -2.95 -0.30
N LYS A 62 -16.95 -3.15 0.14
CA LYS A 62 -17.71 -4.38 -0.19
C LYS A 62 -17.90 -4.56 -1.69
N ASP A 63 -18.16 -3.46 -2.39
CA ASP A 63 -18.38 -3.47 -3.84
C ASP A 63 -17.11 -3.90 -4.57
N LEU A 64 -15.94 -3.40 -4.15
CA LEU A 64 -14.66 -3.82 -4.70
C LEU A 64 -14.40 -5.33 -4.50
N ILE A 65 -14.75 -5.88 -3.33
CA ILE A 65 -14.62 -7.32 -3.07
C ILE A 65 -15.55 -8.12 -4.01
N ALA A 66 -16.77 -7.63 -4.26
CA ALA A 66 -17.71 -8.26 -5.18
C ALA A 66 -17.15 -8.27 -6.60
N ASP A 67 -16.69 -7.12 -7.11
CA ASP A 67 -16.10 -6.98 -8.44
C ASP A 67 -14.88 -7.90 -8.61
N LEU A 68 -13.97 -7.93 -7.63
CA LEU A 68 -12.80 -8.81 -7.68
C LEU A 68 -13.17 -10.30 -7.74
N LYS A 69 -14.27 -10.70 -7.11
CA LYS A 69 -14.79 -12.08 -7.18
C LYS A 69 -15.40 -12.38 -8.54
N GLU A 70 -16.14 -11.45 -9.12
CA GLU A 70 -16.72 -11.61 -10.46
C GLU A 70 -15.63 -11.71 -11.53
N ILE A 71 -14.66 -10.80 -11.49
CA ILE A 71 -13.52 -10.79 -12.42
C ILE A 71 -12.69 -12.06 -12.25
N GLY A 72 -12.43 -12.48 -11.00
CA GLY A 72 -11.71 -13.73 -10.72
C GLY A 72 -12.42 -14.94 -11.32
N SER A 73 -13.73 -15.04 -11.08
CA SER A 73 -14.58 -16.09 -11.64
C SER A 73 -14.50 -16.16 -13.17
N ALA A 74 -14.58 -15.01 -13.85
CA ALA A 74 -14.47 -14.93 -15.30
C ALA A 74 -13.10 -15.41 -15.83
N GLN A 75 -12.02 -15.11 -15.10
CA GLN A 75 -10.66 -15.50 -15.46
C GLN A 75 -10.26 -16.90 -14.94
N LYS A 76 -11.18 -17.65 -14.33
CA LYS A 76 -10.93 -18.95 -13.66
C LYS A 76 -9.81 -18.86 -12.60
N LEU A 77 -9.68 -17.70 -11.95
CA LEU A 77 -8.72 -17.42 -10.90
C LEU A 77 -9.47 -17.08 -9.60
N GLY A 78 -8.99 -17.59 -8.46
CA GLY A 78 -9.54 -17.15 -7.17
C GLY A 78 -9.28 -15.65 -6.96
N TYR A 79 -10.21 -14.93 -6.32
CA TYR A 79 -10.09 -13.48 -6.09
C TYR A 79 -8.79 -13.12 -5.35
N GLN A 80 -8.33 -13.96 -4.41
CA GLN A 80 -7.08 -13.74 -3.69
C GLN A 80 -5.85 -13.84 -4.60
N ALA A 81 -5.87 -14.75 -5.59
CA ALA A 81 -4.79 -14.87 -6.56
C ALA A 81 -4.77 -13.68 -7.52
N LEU A 82 -5.96 -13.26 -7.99
CA LEU A 82 -6.12 -12.05 -8.79
C LEU A 82 -5.61 -10.81 -8.05
N MET A 83 -6.02 -10.64 -6.79
CA MET A 83 -5.61 -9.51 -5.98
C MET A 83 -4.09 -9.41 -5.83
N ARG A 84 -3.41 -10.54 -5.58
CA ARG A 84 -1.94 -10.58 -5.52
C ARG A 84 -1.29 -10.14 -6.82
N GLU A 85 -1.80 -10.62 -7.94
CA GLU A 85 -1.25 -10.28 -9.26
C GLU A 85 -1.47 -8.80 -9.60
N VAL A 86 -2.64 -8.25 -9.29
CA VAL A 86 -2.96 -6.84 -9.50
C VAL A 86 -2.03 -5.95 -8.67
N LEU A 87 -1.88 -6.24 -7.37
CA LEU A 87 -1.00 -5.47 -6.49
C LEU A 87 0.46 -5.55 -6.95
N LYS A 88 0.91 -6.73 -7.38
CA LYS A 88 2.26 -6.90 -7.92
C LYS A 88 2.48 -6.06 -9.18
N ARG A 89 1.55 -6.13 -10.14
CA ARG A 89 1.62 -5.35 -11.39
C ARG A 89 1.63 -3.85 -11.12
N PHE A 90 0.83 -3.40 -10.17
CA PHE A 90 0.81 -2.01 -9.75
C PHE A 90 2.17 -1.57 -9.21
N VAL A 91 2.72 -2.30 -8.23
CA VAL A 91 4.04 -1.99 -7.65
C VAL A 91 5.15 -2.02 -8.70
N ASP A 92 5.13 -2.98 -9.62
CA ASP A 92 6.12 -3.07 -10.69
C ASP A 92 6.04 -1.89 -11.68
N ALA A 93 4.82 -1.38 -11.94
CA ALA A 93 4.62 -0.20 -12.76
C ALA A 93 5.14 1.07 -12.06
N GLU A 94 4.77 1.29 -10.79
CA GLU A 94 5.20 2.45 -10.01
C GLU A 94 6.73 2.50 -9.84
N LYS A 95 7.36 1.34 -9.55
CA LYS A 95 8.82 1.27 -9.46
C LYS A 95 9.49 1.67 -10.77
N LYS A 96 8.96 1.26 -11.93
CA LYS A 96 9.52 1.65 -13.23
C LYS A 96 9.44 3.14 -13.46
N ILE A 97 8.38 3.81 -13.02
CA ILE A 97 8.24 5.27 -13.11
C ILE A 97 9.32 5.92 -12.24
N MET A 98 9.41 5.52 -10.96
CA MET A 98 10.40 6.04 -10.02
C MET A 98 11.84 5.87 -10.50
N TYR A 99 12.18 4.71 -11.08
CA TYR A 99 13.52 4.48 -11.62
C TYR A 99 13.84 5.38 -12.83
N ARG A 100 12.85 5.66 -13.68
CA ARG A 100 13.04 6.58 -14.81
C ARG A 100 13.30 8.00 -14.32
N GLU A 101 12.54 8.46 -13.33
CA GLU A 101 12.74 9.77 -12.72
C GLU A 101 14.11 9.90 -12.05
N LEU A 102 14.52 8.87 -11.29
CA LEU A 102 15.86 8.82 -10.69
C LEU A 102 16.97 8.84 -11.74
N MET A 103 16.80 8.10 -12.84
CA MET A 103 17.79 8.07 -13.93
C MET A 103 17.91 9.45 -14.59
N GLN A 104 16.79 10.12 -14.86
CA GLN A 104 16.80 11.48 -15.42
C GLN A 104 17.44 12.49 -14.47
N ALA A 105 17.13 12.42 -13.18
CA ALA A 105 17.73 13.30 -12.17
C ALA A 105 19.24 13.08 -12.07
N ASN A 106 19.69 11.82 -12.14
CA ASN A 106 21.11 11.50 -12.09
C ASN A 106 21.86 11.99 -13.34
N GLU A 107 21.29 11.83 -14.53
CA GLU A 107 21.85 12.38 -15.78
C GLU A 107 21.97 13.91 -15.75
N GLU A 108 20.97 14.60 -15.19
CA GLU A 108 21.01 16.05 -15.04
C GLU A 108 22.09 16.47 -14.04
N LEU A 109 22.26 15.72 -12.95
CA LEU A 109 23.30 15.96 -11.96
C LEU A 109 24.70 15.78 -12.57
N GLU A 110 24.91 14.72 -13.35
CA GLU A 110 26.16 14.45 -14.06
C GLU A 110 26.50 15.58 -15.05
N LYS A 111 25.51 16.09 -15.80
CA LYS A 111 25.70 17.23 -16.70
C LYS A 111 26.12 18.49 -15.94
N LYS A 112 25.42 18.82 -14.85
CA LYS A 112 25.76 19.98 -14.00
C LYS A 112 27.15 19.86 -13.40
N LEU A 113 27.53 18.66 -12.98
CA LEU A 113 28.86 18.38 -12.45
C LEU A 113 29.94 18.60 -13.53
N HIS A 114 29.70 18.08 -14.74
CA HIS A 114 30.61 18.26 -15.86
C HIS A 114 30.76 19.74 -16.27
N GLU A 115 29.66 20.49 -16.32
CA GLU A 115 29.68 21.94 -16.58
C GLU A 115 30.47 22.70 -15.50
N ALA A 116 30.25 22.36 -14.23
CA ALA A 116 30.99 22.95 -13.11
C ALA A 116 32.50 22.67 -13.19
N GLU A 117 32.90 21.44 -13.55
CA GLU A 117 34.32 21.09 -13.75
C GLU A 117 34.96 21.89 -14.89
N LEU A 118 34.24 22.07 -16.00
CA LEU A 118 34.70 22.88 -17.13
C LEU A 118 34.91 24.34 -16.73
N LEU A 119 33.96 24.93 -15.99
CA LEU A 119 34.07 26.30 -15.49
C LEU A 119 35.28 26.48 -14.56
N LEU A 120 35.51 25.52 -13.65
CA LEU A 120 36.69 25.53 -12.76
C LEU A 120 38.00 25.46 -13.54
N LYS A 121 38.06 24.64 -14.59
CA LYS A 121 39.25 24.53 -15.46
C LYS A 121 39.52 25.83 -16.21
N GLN A 122 38.48 26.50 -16.71
CA GLN A 122 38.60 27.81 -17.36
C GLN A 122 39.07 28.90 -16.39
N HIS A 123 38.53 28.94 -15.17
CA HIS A 123 38.94 29.88 -14.12
C HIS A 123 40.39 29.66 -13.65
N ARG A 124 40.84 28.41 -13.58
CA ARG A 124 42.25 28.09 -13.29
C ARG A 124 43.20 28.53 -14.39
N LYS A 125 42.78 28.42 -15.66
CA LYS A 125 43.59 28.83 -16.82
C LYS A 125 43.75 30.34 -16.90
N THR A 126 42.66 31.08 -16.69
CA THR A 126 42.66 32.57 -16.69
C THR A 126 43.49 33.16 -15.56
N ARG A 127 43.48 32.57 -14.35
CA ARG A 127 44.33 33.02 -13.23
C ARG A 127 45.84 32.76 -13.42
N LYS A 128 46.25 31.87 -14.33
CA LYS A 128 47.67 31.60 -14.62
C LYS A 128 48.25 32.51 -15.70
N THR A 129 47.40 33.21 -16.44
CA THR A 129 47.78 34.07 -17.58
C THR A 129 47.72 35.57 -17.25
N ALA A 130 47.27 35.94 -16.05
CA ALA A 130 47.31 37.29 -15.49
C ALA A 130 48.43 37.37 -14.45
#